data_AF-A0A2D0N298-F1
#
_entry.id   AF-A0A2D0N298-F1
#
_cell.length_a   1.000
_cell.length_b   1.000
_cell.length_c   1.000
_cell.angle_alpha   90.00
_cell.angle_beta   90.00
_cell.angle_gamma   90.00
#
_symmetry.space_group_name_H-M   'P 1'
#
loop_
_entity.id
_entity.type
_entity.pdbx_description
1 polymer ?
#
loop_
_entity_poly.entity_id
_entity_poly.type
_entity_poly.pdbx_seq_one_letter_code
_entity_poly.pdbx_strand_id
1 'polypeptide(L)'
;MKKMELSRTDALAVERTRLANERTFLAYFRSAIVFLSSGFAIIKIDALRDITDIGYFLLVIAPLLFLVGLLRFFYVKRQVKKYYYIEE
;
A
#
# COMPACT_ATOMS: atom_id res chain seq x y z
N MET A 1 23.47 -5.08 -26.12
CA MET A 1 22.57 -5.22 -24.96
C MET A 1 23.32 -5.99 -23.87
N LYS A 2 24.13 -5.29 -23.07
CA LYS A 2 25.02 -5.91 -22.08
C LYS A 2 24.27 -5.97 -20.76
N LYS A 3 23.87 -7.17 -20.33
CA LYS A 3 23.46 -7.35 -18.93
C LYS A 3 24.70 -7.00 -18.11
N MET A 4 24.68 -5.89 -17.38
CA MET A 4 25.61 -5.79 -16.27
C MET A 4 25.31 -7.01 -15.40
N GLU A 5 26.28 -7.91 -15.28
CA GLU A 5 26.19 -9.03 -14.36
C GLU A 5 26.21 -8.44 -12.95
N LEU A 6 25.04 -8.00 -12.50
CA LEU A 6 24.79 -7.73 -11.10
C LEU A 6 25.30 -8.94 -10.33
N SER A 7 26.19 -8.69 -9.36
CA SER A 7 26.58 -9.73 -8.44
C SER A 7 25.30 -10.35 -7.87
N ARG A 8 25.28 -11.67 -7.64
CA ARG A 8 24.08 -12.34 -7.10
C ARG A 8 23.56 -11.66 -5.83
N THR A 9 24.45 -11.01 -5.09
CA THR A 9 24.16 -10.16 -3.93
C THR A 9 23.32 -8.93 -4.27
N ASP A 10 23.63 -8.22 -5.36
CA ASP A 10 22.92 -7.00 -5.76
C ASP A 10 21.51 -7.32 -6.26
N ALA A 11 21.35 -8.42 -7.01
CA ALA A 11 20.04 -8.92 -7.42
C ALA A 11 19.15 -9.24 -6.21
N LEU A 12 19.72 -9.90 -5.20
CA LEU A 12 19.02 -10.20 -3.94
C LEU A 12 18.69 -8.92 -3.14
N ALA A 13 19.55 -7.90 -3.17
CA ALA A 13 19.31 -6.62 -2.51
C ALA A 13 18.09 -5.88 -3.11
N VAL A 14 17.93 -5.90 -4.43
CA VAL A 14 16.74 -5.36 -5.12
C VAL A 14 15.48 -6.10 -4.71
N GLU A 15 15.54 -7.42 -4.69
CA GLU A 15 14.38 -8.24 -4.37
C GLU A 15 13.91 -8.01 -2.93
N ARG A 16 14.84 -7.88 -1.98
CA ARG A 16 14.51 -7.51 -0.59
C ARG A 16 13.84 -6.14 -0.51
N THR A 17 14.32 -5.16 -1.27
CA THR A 17 13.69 -3.82 -1.35
C THR A 17 12.29 -3.88 -1.95
N ARG A 18 12.09 -4.70 -2.99
CA ARG A 18 10.78 -4.92 -3.62
C ARG A 18 9.79 -5.57 -2.67
N LEU A 19 10.20 -6.65 -2.01
CA LEU A 19 9.40 -7.36 -1.00
C LEU A 19 9.05 -6.47 0.19
N ALA A 20 9.97 -5.60 0.62
CA ALA A 20 9.70 -4.60 1.65
C ALA A 20 8.61 -3.59 1.22
N ASN A 21 8.66 -3.12 -0.03
CA ASN A 21 7.64 -2.20 -0.57
C ASN A 21 6.28 -2.87 -0.73
N GLU A 22 6.24 -4.13 -1.19
CA GLU A 22 5.01 -4.92 -1.25
C GLU A 22 4.42 -5.15 0.14
N ARG A 23 5.23 -5.49 1.14
CA ARG A 23 4.80 -5.61 2.54
C ARG A 23 4.19 -4.31 3.05
N THR A 24 4.82 -3.17 2.76
CA THR A 24 4.30 -1.86 3.15
C THR A 24 2.97 -1.56 2.47
N PHE A 25 2.82 -1.87 1.18
CA PHE A 25 1.54 -1.73 0.47
C PHE A 25 0.45 -2.62 1.08
N LEU A 26 0.75 -3.88 1.37
CA LEU A 26 -0.17 -4.81 2.01
C LEU A 26 -0.57 -4.35 3.42
N ALA A 27 0.30 -3.66 4.14
CA ALA A 27 -0.03 -3.05 5.42
C ALA A 27 -1.05 -1.92 5.27
N TYR A 28 -0.88 -1.01 4.29
CA TYR A 28 -1.87 0.02 3.97
C TYR A 28 -3.21 -0.59 3.55
N PHE A 29 -3.18 -1.63 2.70
CA PHE A 29 -4.37 -2.34 2.27
C PHE A 29 -5.13 -2.97 3.44
N ARG A 30 -4.41 -3.63 4.36
CA ARG A 30 -4.98 -4.18 5.60
C ARG A 30 -5.68 -3.09 6.41
N SER A 31 -5.00 -1.97 6.67
CA SER A 31 -5.59 -0.86 7.42
C SER A 31 -6.86 -0.34 6.73
N ALA A 32 -6.84 -0.14 5.42
CA ALA A 32 -8.01 0.31 4.67
C ALA A 32 -9.20 -0.67 4.80
N ILE A 33 -8.97 -1.98 4.71
CA ILE A 33 -10.03 -2.99 4.90
C ILE A 33 -10.61 -2.92 6.31
N VAL A 34 -9.77 -2.79 7.34
CA VAL A 34 -10.23 -2.69 8.72
C VAL A 34 -11.12 -1.46 8.91
N PHE A 35 -10.71 -0.29 8.40
CA PHE A 35 -11.54 0.91 8.47
C PHE A 35 -12.84 0.78 7.68
N LEU A 36 -12.81 0.18 6.48
CA LEU A 36 -14.01 -0.12 5.69
C LEU A 36 -14.97 -1.03 6.45
N SER A 37 -14.49 -2.17 6.94
CA SER A 37 -15.32 -3.16 7.61
C SER A 37 -15.90 -2.63 8.92
N SER A 38 -15.11 -1.89 9.70
CA SER A 38 -15.58 -1.21 10.92
C SER A 38 -16.62 -0.13 10.59
N GLY A 39 -16.40 0.69 9.55
CA GLY A 39 -17.37 1.69 9.12
C GLY A 39 -18.70 1.08 8.69
N PHE A 40 -18.66 0.01 7.89
CA PHE A 40 -19.85 -0.75 7.50
C PHE A 40 -20.55 -1.41 8.69
N ALA A 41 -19.81 -1.97 9.64
CA ALA A 41 -20.38 -2.58 10.83
C ALA A 41 -21.12 -1.55 11.69
N ILE A 42 -20.54 -0.37 11.89
CA ILE A 42 -21.16 0.72 12.67
C ILE A 42 -22.46 1.19 12.02
N ILE A 43 -22.46 1.43 10.70
CA ILE A 43 -23.64 1.93 9.98
C ILE A 43 -24.79 0.90 9.98
N LYS A 44 -24.48 -0.40 9.96
CA LYS A 44 -25.49 -1.45 9.83
C LYS A 44 -26.14 -1.84 11.17
N ILE A 45 -25.54 -1.49 12.31
CA ILE A 45 -26.07 -1.86 13.63
C ILE A 45 -26.95 -0.73 14.17
N ASP A 46 -28.25 -0.98 14.29
CA ASP A 46 -29.22 0.01 14.78
C ASP A 46 -28.91 0.55 16.19
N ALA A 47 -28.29 -0.27 17.05
CA ALA A 47 -27.85 0.14 18.38
C ALA A 47 -26.71 1.19 18.37
N LEU A 48 -26.05 1.38 17.23
CA LEU A 48 -24.94 2.33 17.04
C LEU A 48 -25.39 3.59 16.27
N ARG A 49 -26.70 3.86 16.14
CA ARG A 49 -27.21 5.00 15.37
C ARG A 49 -26.64 6.35 15.80
N ASP A 50 -26.38 6.55 17.09
CA ASP A 50 -25.80 7.79 17.62
C ASP A 50 -24.35 8.03 17.14
N ILE A 51 -23.66 6.98 16.69
CA ILE A 51 -22.28 7.07 16.17
C ILE A 51 -22.17 6.77 14.67
N THR A 52 -23.28 6.82 13.94
CA THR A 52 -23.29 6.59 12.48
C THR A 52 -22.37 7.56 11.74
N ASP A 53 -22.22 8.79 12.23
CA ASP A 53 -21.32 9.80 11.68
C ASP A 53 -19.86 9.32 11.67
N ILE A 54 -19.45 8.60 12.72
CA ILE A 54 -18.12 7.99 12.81
C ILE A 54 -18.00 6.88 11.75
N GLY A 55 -19.05 6.10 11.52
CA GLY A 55 -19.09 5.10 10.45
C GLY A 55 -18.86 5.69 9.06
N TYR A 56 -19.52 6.81 8.73
CA TYR A 56 -19.30 7.53 7.48
C TYR A 56 -17.88 8.11 7.38
N PHE A 57 -17.35 8.66 8.48
CA PHE A 57 -15.96 9.13 8.53
C PHE A 57 -14.96 8.00 8.22
N LEU A 58 -15.19 6.81 8.79
CA LEU A 58 -14.38 5.62 8.52
C LEU A 58 -14.47 5.17 7.05
N LEU A 59 -15.66 5.25 6.44
CA LEU A 59 -15.83 4.94 5.03
C LEU A 59 -15.11 5.91 4.10
N VAL A 60 -14.95 7.18 4.49
CA VAL A 60 -14.20 8.18 3.72
C VAL A 60 -12.69 8.03 3.93
N ILE A 61 -12.24 7.74 5.15
CA ILE A 61 -10.81 7.63 5.44
C ILE A 61 -10.16 6.37 4.85
N ALA A 62 -10.92 5.29 4.71
CA ALA A 62 -10.43 4.04 4.15
C ALA A 62 -9.95 4.15 2.69
N PRO A 63 -10.70 4.72 1.72
CA PRO A 63 -10.20 4.93 0.37
C PRO A 63 -9.05 5.93 0.33
N LEU A 64 -9.02 6.93 1.24
CA LEU A 64 -7.87 7.84 1.41
C LEU A 64 -6.59 7.07 1.78
N LEU A 65 -6.65 6.20 2.80
CA LEU A 65 -5.53 5.34 3.20
C LEU A 65 -5.10 4.38 2.08
N PHE A 66 -6.07 3.82 1.37
CA PHE A 66 -5.81 2.94 0.23
C PHE A 66 -5.09 3.69 -0.90
N LEU A 67 -5.56 4.89 -1.25
CA LEU A 67 -4.95 5.74 -2.29
C LEU A 67 -3.52 6.13 -1.90
N VAL A 68 -3.27 6.53 -0.66
CA VAL A 68 -1.91 6.83 -0.16
C VAL A 68 -1.00 5.61 -0.30
N GLY A 69 -1.48 4.44 0.10
CA GLY A 69 -0.74 3.18 -0.06
C GLY A 69 -0.44 2.85 -1.52
N LEU A 70 -1.42 3.05 -2.42
CA LEU A 70 -1.30 2.80 -3.85
C LEU A 70 -0.28 3.76 -4.49
N LEU A 71 -0.40 5.07 -4.23
CA LEU A 71 0.52 6.10 -4.72
C LEU A 71 1.95 5.81 -4.28
N ARG A 72 2.15 5.47 -2.99
CA ARG A 72 3.47 5.11 -2.45
C ARG A 72 4.04 3.88 -3.15
N PHE A 73 3.22 2.84 -3.34
CA PHE A 73 3.63 1.62 -4.01
C PHE A 73 4.12 1.90 -5.43
N PHE A 74 3.36 2.67 -6.21
CA PHE A 74 3.74 3.06 -7.57
C PHE A 74 4.96 3.98 -7.61
N TYR A 75 5.09 4.92 -6.68
CA TYR A 75 6.26 5.81 -6.57
C TYR A 75 7.55 5.00 -6.36
N VAL A 76 7.56 4.10 -5.37
CA VAL A 76 8.74 3.26 -5.09
C VAL A 76 9.01 2.28 -6.22
N LYS A 77 7.96 1.67 -6.80
CA LYS A 77 8.11 0.79 -7.97
C LYS A 77 8.73 1.50 -9.17
N ARG A 78 8.40 2.79 -9.38
CA ARG A 78 9.00 3.63 -10.43
C ARG A 78 10.45 4.00 -10.10
N GLN A 79 10.76 4.35 -8.86
CA GLN A 79 12.12 4.67 -8.41
C GLN A 79 13.09 3.49 -8.61
N VAL A 80 12.70 2.28 -8.18
CA VAL A 80 13.52 1.07 -8.37
C VAL A 80 13.75 0.78 -9.85
N LYS A 81 12.74 0.98 -10.72
CA LYS A 81 12.91 0.81 -12.17
C LYS A 81 13.87 1.84 -12.78
N LYS A 82 13.89 3.07 -12.25
CA LYS A 82 14.71 4.16 -12.80
C LYS A 82 16.20 4.00 -12.46
N TYR A 83 16.54 3.54 -11.26
CA TYR A 83 17.95 3.37 -10.86
C TYR A 83 18.60 2.08 -11.39
N TYR A 84 17.83 1.04 -11.69
CA TYR A 84 18.38 -0.24 -12.16
C TYR A 84 18.41 -0.43 -13.68
N TYR A 85 17.76 0.46 -14.45
CA TYR A 85 17.76 0.42 -15.93
C TYR A 85 18.45 1.63 -16.57
N ILE A 86 19.00 2.54 -15.77
CA ILE A 86 19.89 3.63 -16.23
C ILE A 86 21.31 3.27 -15.80
N GLU A 87 21.83 2.21 -16.37
CA GLU A 87 23.25 2.18 -16.71
C GLU A 87 23.28 1.82 -18.20
N GLU A 88 23.51 2.86 -19.02
CA GLU A 88 23.83 2.71 -20.44
C GLU A 88 25.19 2.01 -20.62
#